data_AF-D9VSK3-F1
#
_entry.id   AF-D9VSK3-F1
#
_cell.length_a   1.000
_cell.length_b   1.000
_cell.length_c   1.000
_cell.angle_alpha   90.00
_cell.angle_beta   90.00
_cell.angle_gamma   90.00
#
_symmetry.space_group_name_H-M   'P 1'
#
loop_
_entity.id
_entity.type
_entity.pdbx_description
1 polymer ?
#
loop_
_entity_poly.entity_id
_entity_poly.type
_entity_poly.pdbx_seq_one_letter_code
_entity_poly.pdbx_strand_id
1 'polypeptide(L)' 'MLVEGPVEVVLDDGTVVRSDRFTVAVCTCRRSRTYPWCDTSHRPRRREAAPGDGGAPCTGPPDREEPS' A
#
# COMPACT_ATOMS: atom_id res chain seq x y z
N MET A 1 -10.85 2.22 -3.38
CA MET A 1 -12.07 3.07 -3.34
C MET A 1 -12.95 2.57 -2.21
N LEU A 2 -13.64 3.45 -1.48
CA LEU A 2 -14.63 3.08 -0.47
C LEU A 2 -16.03 3.30 -1.05
N VAL A 3 -16.93 2.36 -0.78
CA VAL A 3 -18.31 2.39 -1.26
C VAL A 3 -19.21 2.07 -0.07
N GLU A 4 -20.30 2.83 0.11
CA GLU A 4 -21.33 2.51 1.10
C GLU A 4 -22.09 1.25 0.64
N GLY A 5 -22.30 0.30 1.55
CA GLY A 5 -22.92 -0.99 1.25
C GLY A 5 -24.28 -1.20 1.91
N PRO A 6 -24.90 -2.37 1.70
CA PRO A 6 -24.39 -3.57 1.01
C PRO A 6 -24.26 -3.39 -0.52
N VAL A 7 -23.34 -4.13 -1.16
CA VAL A 7 -23.07 -4.02 -2.60
C VAL A 7 -23.02 -5.38 -3.30
N GLU A 8 -23.43 -5.40 -4.56
CA GLU A 8 -23.23 -6.50 -5.51
C GLU A 8 -22.36 -6.00 -6.67
N VAL A 9 -21.34 -6.76 -7.03
CA VAL A 9 -20.38 -6.43 -8.08
C VAL A 9 -20.45 -7.49 -9.16
N VAL A 10 -20.70 -7.06 -10.39
CA VAL A 10 -20.65 -7.90 -11.59
C VAL A 10 -19.27 -7.74 -12.22
N LEU A 11 -18.59 -8.86 -12.42
CA LEU A 11 -17.29 -8.93 -13.08
C LEU A 11 -17.45 -9.07 -14.60
N ASP A 12 -16.36 -8.86 -15.34
CA ASP A 12 -16.34 -8.90 -16.80
C ASP A 12 -16.71 -10.29 -17.36
N ASP A 13 -16.52 -11.36 -16.59
CA ASP A 13 -16.92 -12.73 -16.91
C ASP A 13 -18.38 -13.05 -16.57
N GLY A 14 -19.12 -12.06 -16.06
CA GLY A 14 -20.50 -12.20 -15.59
C GLY A 14 -20.63 -12.73 -14.16
N THR A 15 -19.52 -13.04 -13.47
CA THR A 15 -19.57 -13.50 -12.08
C THR A 15 -20.09 -12.39 -11.16
N VAL A 16 -21.05 -12.72 -10.30
CA VAL A 16 -21.60 -11.79 -9.30
C VAL A 16 -21.06 -12.14 -7.92
N VAL A 17 -20.48 -11.16 -7.24
CA VAL A 17 -20.04 -11.29 -5.84
C VAL A 17 -20.65 -10.19 -4.98
N ARG A 18 -20.99 -10.54 -3.75
CA ARG A 18 -21.72 -9.67 -2.82
C ARG A 18 -20.92 -9.38 -1.56
N SER A 19 -21.12 -8.18 -1.01
CA SER A 19 -20.70 -7.84 0.35
C SER A 19 -21.87 -7.22 1.12
N ASP A 20 -22.12 -7.75 2.31
CA ASP A 20 -23.15 -7.30 3.25
C ASP A 20 -22.68 -6.18 4.20
N ARG A 21 -21.42 -5.73 4.07
CA ARG A 21 -20.85 -4.69 4.93
C ARG A 21 -21.42 -3.32 4.59
N PHE A 22 -21.53 -2.46 5.61
CA PHE A 22 -22.00 -1.07 5.45
C PHE A 22 -20.99 -0.16 4.71
N THR A 23 -19.72 -0.52 4.71
CA THR A 23 -18.70 0.13 3.89
C THR A 23 -17.77 -0.93 3.33
N VAL A 24 -17.55 -0.88 2.03
CA VAL A 24 -16.82 -1.90 1.27
C VAL A 24 -15.68 -1.24 0.52
N ALA A 25 -14.48 -1.81 0.66
CA ALA A 25 -13.32 -1.36 -0.09
C ALA A 25 -13.23 -2.12 -1.43
N VAL A 26 -13.46 -1.42 -2.54
CA VAL A 26 -13.34 -1.97 -3.89
C VAL A 26 -11.94 -1.72 -4.45
N CYS A 27 -11.36 -2.75 -5.04
CA CYS A 27 -10.06 -2.72 -5.68
C CYS A 27 -10.15 -2.02 -7.02
N THR A 28 -9.35 -0.96 -7.21
CA THR A 28 -9.20 -0.25 -8.49
C THR A 28 -7.83 -0.47 -9.13
N CYS A 29 -6.96 -1.26 -8.48
CA CYS A 29 -5.58 -1.46 -8.92
C CYS A 29 -5.28 -2.85 -9.47
N ARG A 30 -6.27 -3.76 -9.46
CA ARG A 30 -6.18 -5.16 -9.92
C ARG A 30 -5.05 -6.02 -9.33
N ARG A 31 -4.49 -5.60 -8.20
CA ARG A 31 -3.45 -6.35 -7.46
C ARG A 31 -3.99 -7.22 -6.33
N SER A 32 -5.30 -7.14 -6.07
CA SER A 32 -5.93 -7.91 -4.99
C SER A 32 -5.99 -9.39 -5.31
N ARG A 33 -5.74 -10.23 -4.30
CA ARG A 33 -5.91 -11.69 -4.40
C ARG A 33 -7.37 -12.12 -4.27
N THR A 34 -8.21 -11.24 -3.76
CA THR A 34 -9.65 -11.45 -3.56
C THR A 34 -10.46 -10.45 -4.38
N TYR A 35 -9.98 -10.15 -5.60
CA TYR A 35 -10.68 -9.26 -6.52
C TYR A 35 -12.16 -9.66 -6.64
N PRO A 36 -13.11 -8.71 -6.52
CA PRO A 36 -12.97 -7.25 -6.60
C PRO A 36 -12.69 -6.53 -5.27
N TRP A 37 -12.57 -7.23 -4.15
CA TRP A 37 -12.37 -6.61 -2.83
C TRP A 37 -10.93 -6.13 -2.64
N CYS A 38 -10.73 -5.02 -1.94
CA CYS A 38 -9.40 -4.53 -1.61
C CYS A 38 -8.83 -5.28 -0.40
N ASP A 39 -7.72 -5.98 -0.59
CA ASP A 39 -6.97 -6.73 0.42
C ASP A 39 -5.68 -6.02 0.86
N THR A 40 -5.57 -4.72 0.59
CA THR A 40 -4.36 -3.88 0.77
C THR A 40 -3.14 -4.24 -0.09
N SER A 41 -3.25 -5.18 -1.05
CA SER A 41 -2.15 -5.52 -1.97
C SER A 41 -1.68 -4.37 -2.87
N HIS A 42 -2.39 -3.23 -2.89
CA HIS A 42 -1.93 -2.01 -3.54
C HIS A 42 -0.71 -1.39 -2.86
N ARG A 43 -0.46 -1.72 -1.58
CA ARG A 43 0.69 -1.19 -0.83
C ARG A 43 1.98 -1.80 -1.39
N PRO A 44 2.98 -0.98 -1.73
CA PRO A 44 4.30 -1.49 -2.07
C PRO A 44 4.84 -2.34 -0.92
N ARG A 45 5.36 -3.53 -1.23
CA ARG A 45 6.18 -4.24 -0.24
C ARG A 45 7.45 -3.41 -0.07
N ARG A 46 7.69 -2.89 1.12
CA ARG A 46 9.00 -2.31 1.44
C ARG A 46 9.98 -3.47 1.30
N ARG A 47 10.83 -3.44 0.26
CA ARG A 47 12.00 -4.31 0.25
C ARG A 47 12.76 -3.92 1.51
N GLU A 48 12.91 -4.86 2.43
CA GLU A 48 13.98 -4.78 3.40
C GLU A 48 15.23 -4.60 2.55
N ALA A 49 15.85 -3.42 2.64
CA ALA A 49 17.09 -3.19 1.94
C ALA A 49 18.02 -4.31 2.39
N ALA A 50 18.47 -5.14 1.45
CA ALA A 50 19.70 -5.87 1.68
C ALA A 50 20.74 -4.83 2.14
N PRO A 51 21.55 -5.09 3.18
CA PRO A 51 22.54 -4.13 3.63
C PRO A 51 23.59 -3.99 2.52
N GLY A 52 23.40 -3.00 1.66
CA GLY A 52 24.18 -2.84 0.44
C GLY A 52 23.42 -2.02 -0.59
N ASP A 53 23.12 -0.77 -0.23
CA ASP A 53 23.50 0.43 -0.99
C ASP A 53 22.65 1.64 -0.54
N GLY A 54 23.33 2.77 -0.27
CA GLY A 54 22.71 4.09 -0.43
C GLY A 54 21.92 4.65 0.77
N GLY A 55 22.56 4.78 1.92
CA GLY A 55 22.09 5.68 2.97
C GLY A 55 23.27 6.15 3.81
N ALA A 56 24.05 7.11 3.29
CA ALA A 56 25.04 7.79 4.12
C ALA A 56 24.32 8.35 5.35
N PRO A 57 24.67 7.95 6.59
CA PRO A 57 24.17 8.65 7.74
C PRO A 57 24.69 10.08 7.65
N CYS A 58 23.82 11.04 7.98
CA CYS A 58 24.24 12.41 8.23
C CYS A 58 25.18 12.41 9.43
N THR A 59 26.49 12.24 9.19
CA THR A 59 27.53 12.59 10.14
C THR A 59 27.38 14.08 10.40
N GLY A 60 27.07 14.43 11.64
CA GLY A 60 27.06 15.82 12.09
C GLY A 60 28.41 16.49 11.78
N PRO A 61 28.45 17.83 11.70
CA PRO A 61 29.68 18.55 11.40
C PRO A 61 30.75 18.21 12.45
N PRO A 62 32.04 18.07 12.06
CA PRO A 62 33.13 17.94 13.02
C PRO A 62 33.23 19.21 13.87
N ASP A 63 33.64 19.01 15.12
CA ASP A 63 33.89 20.02 16.14
C ASP A 63 34.53 21.30 15.58
N ARG A 64 34.00 22.46 15.99
CA ARG A 64 34.69 23.73 15.85
C ARG A 64 35.71 23.82 17.00
N GLU A 65 36.96 23.46 16.71
CA GLU A 65 38.10 23.80 17.55
C GLU A 65 38.96 24.89 16.86
N GLU A 66 38.99 26.07 17.50
CA GLU A 66 40.07 27.10 17.63
C GLU A 66 40.53 27.88 16.36
N PRO A 67 41.00 29.16 16.42
CA PRO A 67 41.87 29.81 17.44
C PRO A 67 41.33 31.17 17.98
N SER A 68 41.84 31.85 19.02
CA SER A 68 43.20 32.14 19.52
C SER A 68 43.25 32.36 21.03
#